data_AF-A0A261G7F1-F1
#
_entry.id   AF-A0A261G7F1-F1
#
_cell.length_a   1.000
_cell.length_b   1.000
_cell.length_c   1.000
_cell.angle_alpha   90.00
_cell.angle_beta   90.00
_cell.angle_gamma   90.00
#
_symmetry.space_group_name_H-M   'P 1'
#
loop_
_entity.id
_entity.type
_entity.pdbx_description
1 polymer ?
#
loop_
_entity_poly.entity_id
_entity_poly.type
_entity_poly.pdbx_seq_one_letter_code
_entity_poly.pdbx_strand_id
1 'polypeptide(L)'
;MRELTGVIVLCVAVMIPIVIITIVVLFGNPGRKGRIRSMTAQCPGLVLSVKTHGIDTPWRIRVRYEVDGIAYEVVESLALKSSVIKAGPIPIGQRKTPVMGLVREGDTVTVIYNPDKPSKSHIQHNDGWINN
;
A
#
# COMPACT_ATOMS: atom_id res chain seq x y z
N MET A 1 -3.80 -13.97 -52.58
CA MET A 1 -4.43 -14.57 -51.36
C MET A 1 -3.45 -14.80 -50.23
N ARG A 2 -2.26 -15.38 -50.46
CA ARG A 2 -1.23 -15.63 -49.42
C ARG A 2 -0.70 -14.37 -48.70
N GLU A 3 -0.49 -13.29 -49.45
CA GLU A 3 -0.05 -11.98 -48.93
C GLU A 3 -1.04 -11.41 -47.89
N LEU A 4 -2.34 -11.47 -48.20
CA LEU A 4 -3.41 -10.97 -47.34
C LEU A 4 -3.50 -11.79 -46.04
N THR A 5 -3.33 -13.11 -46.12
CA THR A 5 -3.31 -13.99 -44.95
C THR A 5 -2.12 -13.69 -44.03
N GLY A 6 -0.94 -13.40 -44.61
CA GLY A 6 0.24 -13.03 -43.84
C GLY A 6 0.07 -11.71 -43.07
N VAL A 7 -0.52 -10.70 -43.71
CA VAL A 7 -0.83 -9.41 -43.06
C VAL A 7 -1.84 -9.59 -41.92
N ILE A 8 -2.88 -10.40 -42.12
CA ILE A 8 -3.89 -10.67 -41.07
C ILE A 8 -3.26 -11.38 -39.87
N VAL A 9 -2.42 -12.39 -40.09
CA VAL A 9 -1.75 -13.12 -39.00
C VAL A 9 -0.81 -12.20 -38.21
N LEU A 10 -0.08 -11.31 -38.90
CA LEU A 10 0.79 -10.33 -38.25
C LEU A 10 -0.02 -9.33 -37.39
N CYS A 11 -1.14 -8.83 -37.90
CA CYS A 11 -2.02 -7.93 -37.16
C CYS A 11 -2.57 -8.61 -35.89
N VAL A 12 -3.04 -9.85 -35.98
CA VAL A 12 -3.55 -10.59 -34.83
C VAL A 12 -2.45 -10.83 -33.79
N ALA A 13 -1.24 -11.20 -34.23
CA ALA A 13 -0.11 -11.44 -33.34
C ALA A 13 0.32 -10.19 -32.55
N VAL A 14 0.19 -8.99 -33.13
CA VAL A 14 0.51 -7.72 -32.45
C VAL A 14 -0.63 -7.23 -31.56
N MET A 15 -1.89 -7.52 -31.91
CA MET A 15 -3.05 -7.09 -31.11
C MET A 15 -3.20 -7.88 -29.81
N ILE A 16 -2.87 -9.17 -29.79
CA ILE A 16 -2.96 -10.01 -28.58
C ILE A 16 -2.17 -9.44 -27.38
N PRO A 17 -0.86 -9.10 -27.49
CA PRO A 17 -0.12 -8.54 -26.36
C PRO A 17 -0.64 -7.17 -25.93
N ILE A 18 -1.10 -6.32 -26.86
CA ILE A 18 -1.69 -5.01 -26.54
C ILE A 18 -2.96 -5.18 -25.70
N VAL A 19 -3.82 -6.14 -26.07
CA VAL A 19 -5.05 -6.45 -25.32
C VAL A 19 -4.70 -6.98 -23.92
N ILE A 20 -3.72 -7.87 -23.79
CA ILE A 20 -3.29 -8.40 -22.49
C ILE A 20 -2.77 -7.29 -21.57
N ILE A 21 -1.90 -6.41 -22.09
CA ILE A 21 -1.37 -5.26 -21.33
C ILE A 21 -2.52 -4.35 -20.89
N THR A 22 -3.47 -4.07 -21.78
CA THR A 22 -4.62 -3.21 -21.49
C THR A 22 -5.52 -3.80 -20.39
N ILE A 23 -5.78 -5.10 -20.43
CA ILE A 23 -6.54 -5.81 -19.39
C ILE A 23 -5.81 -5.71 -18.04
N VAL A 24 -4.51 -6.00 -18.01
CA VAL A 24 -3.73 -5.93 -16.75
C VAL A 24 -3.72 -4.51 -16.16
N VAL A 25 -3.63 -3.48 -17.01
CA VAL A 25 -3.67 -2.08 -16.56
C VAL A 25 -5.07 -1.68 -16.05
N LEU A 26 -6.15 -2.06 -16.74
CA LEU A 26 -7.52 -1.71 -16.34
C LEU A 26 -8.01 -2.46 -15.11
N PHE A 27 -7.61 -3.72 -14.94
CA PHE A 27 -7.91 -4.53 -13.76
C PHE A 27 -6.83 -4.41 -12.67
N GLY A 28 -5.88 -3.48 -12.82
CA GLY A 28 -4.89 -3.13 -11.82
C GLY A 28 -5.55 -2.73 -10.50
N ASN A 29 -5.28 -3.53 -9.47
CA ASN A 29 -6.00 -3.64 -8.20
C ASN A 29 -6.36 -2.28 -7.51
N PRO A 30 -7.62 -1.78 -7.61
CA PRO A 30 -8.03 -0.49 -7.01
C PRO A 30 -8.39 -0.58 -5.52
N GLY A 31 -8.26 -1.76 -4.90
CA GLY A 31 -8.94 -2.14 -3.65
C GLY A 31 -8.67 -1.29 -2.41
N ARG A 32 -7.53 -0.58 -2.32
CA ARG A 32 -7.22 0.25 -1.14
C ARG A 32 -7.89 1.63 -1.15
N LYS A 33 -7.91 2.30 -2.31
CA LYS A 33 -8.46 3.67 -2.43
C LYS A 33 -9.95 3.76 -2.14
N GLY A 34 -10.71 2.70 -2.44
CA GLY A 34 -12.16 2.65 -2.17
C GLY A 34 -12.50 2.55 -0.69
N ARG A 35 -11.68 1.86 0.11
CA ARG A 35 -11.96 1.56 1.53
C ARG A 35 -11.81 2.79 2.44
N ILE A 36 -10.87 3.68 2.11
CA ILE A 36 -10.56 4.89 2.89
C ILE A 36 -11.63 5.98 2.73
N ARG A 37 -12.37 6.01 1.60
CA ARG A 37 -13.38 7.05 1.31
C ARG A 37 -14.51 7.16 2.33
N SER A 38 -14.79 6.06 3.04
CA SER A 38 -15.84 6.01 4.07
C SER A 38 -15.36 6.41 5.47
N MET A 39 -14.09 6.79 5.62
CA MET A 39 -13.47 7.18 6.90
C MET A 39 -13.29 8.69 6.91
N THR A 40 -14.01 9.36 7.82
CA THR A 40 -14.10 10.83 7.85
C THR A 40 -13.74 11.43 9.20
N ALA A 41 -13.89 10.67 10.29
CA ALA A 41 -13.47 11.10 11.62
C ALA A 41 -12.04 10.67 11.93
N GLN A 42 -11.40 11.37 12.87
CA GLN A 42 -10.00 11.17 13.24
C GLN A 42 -9.88 11.18 14.76
N CYS A 43 -8.98 10.35 15.29
CA CYS A 43 -8.66 10.32 16.71
C CYS A 43 -7.18 9.96 16.92
N PRO A 44 -6.58 10.33 18.07
CA PRO A 44 -5.26 9.85 18.43
C PRO A 44 -5.30 8.36 18.76
N GLY A 45 -4.29 7.63 18.32
CA GLY A 45 -4.06 6.24 18.63
C GLY A 45 -2.66 6.00 19.18
N LEU A 46 -2.54 5.11 20.14
CA LEU A 46 -1.29 4.67 20.75
C LEU A 46 -0.72 3.48 20.00
N VAL A 47 0.53 3.58 19.55
CA VAL A 47 1.24 2.48 18.90
C VAL A 47 1.58 1.42 19.95
N LEU A 48 0.93 0.27 19.86
CA LEU A 48 1.19 -0.87 20.75
C LEU A 48 2.42 -1.67 20.30
N SER A 49 2.59 -1.87 18.99
CA SER A 49 3.78 -2.57 18.49
C SER A 49 4.12 -2.22 17.04
N VAL A 50 5.41 -2.29 16.70
CA VAL A 50 5.92 -2.20 15.33
C VAL A 50 6.81 -3.42 15.05
N LYS A 51 6.29 -4.38 14.30
CA LYS A 51 7.02 -5.60 13.93
C LYS A 51 7.68 -5.41 12.57
N THR A 52 9.00 -5.30 12.58
CA THR A 52 9.81 -5.38 11.37
C THR A 52 9.93 -6.84 10.96
N HIS A 53 9.48 -7.16 9.75
CA HIS A 53 9.75 -8.47 9.17
C HIS A 53 10.93 -8.39 8.18
N GLY A 54 11.43 -9.56 7.77
CA GLY A 54 12.51 -9.70 6.80
C GLY A 54 12.15 -9.17 5.41
N ILE A 55 13.04 -9.40 4.43
CA ILE A 55 12.97 -8.77 3.09
C ILE A 55 11.63 -9.00 2.37
N ASP A 56 11.04 -10.18 2.57
CA ASP A 56 9.86 -10.66 1.83
C ASP A 56 8.51 -10.45 2.54
N THR A 57 8.52 -9.88 3.75
CA THR A 57 7.28 -9.71 4.53
C THR A 57 7.12 -8.25 4.95
N PRO A 58 5.92 -7.65 4.75
CA PRO A 58 5.70 -6.26 5.09
C PRO A 58 5.77 -6.07 6.61
N TRP A 59 6.32 -4.94 7.03
CA TRP A 59 6.30 -4.55 8.44
C TRP A 59 4.86 -4.36 8.89
N ARG A 60 4.55 -4.75 10.14
CA ARG A 60 3.21 -4.60 10.71
C ARG A 60 3.22 -3.63 11.87
N ILE A 61 2.23 -2.75 11.90
CA ILE A 61 1.98 -1.84 13.01
C ILE A 61 0.64 -2.18 13.66
N ARG A 62 0.59 -2.15 14.98
CA ARG A 62 -0.64 -2.28 15.78
C ARG A 62 -0.84 -1.01 16.58
N VAL A 63 -2.01 -0.41 16.44
CA VAL A 63 -2.39 0.83 17.12
C VAL A 63 -3.70 0.61 17.85
N ARG A 64 -3.76 1.06 19.11
CA ARG A 64 -5.00 1.15 19.89
C ARG A 64 -5.52 2.58 19.84
N TYR A 65 -6.81 2.75 19.64
CA TYR A 65 -7.48 4.05 19.66
C TYR A 65 -8.80 3.93 20.40
N GLU A 66 -9.39 5.06 20.78
CA GLU A 66 -10.62 5.11 21.55
C GLU A 66 -11.61 6.05 20.87
N VAL A 67 -12.86 5.59 20.75
CA VAL A 67 -13.98 6.37 20.24
C VAL A 67 -15.13 6.20 21.23
N ASP A 68 -15.62 7.32 21.76
CA ASP A 68 -16.73 7.37 22.72
C ASP A 68 -16.57 6.41 23.93
N GLY A 69 -15.37 6.31 24.48
CA GLY A 69 -15.07 5.43 25.63
C GLY A 69 -14.81 3.96 25.27
N ILE A 70 -14.92 3.60 23.99
CA ILE A 70 -14.73 2.22 23.51
C ILE A 70 -13.35 2.10 22.85
N ALA A 71 -12.55 1.17 23.36
CA ALA A 71 -11.24 0.87 22.80
C ALA A 71 -11.34 -0.03 21.56
N TYR A 72 -10.61 0.34 20.52
CA TYR A 72 -10.46 -0.39 19.28
C TYR A 72 -8.99 -0.60 18.93
N GLU A 73 -8.71 -1.61 18.11
CA GLU A 73 -7.38 -1.87 17.58
C GLU A 73 -7.40 -1.88 16.05
N VAL A 74 -6.35 -1.32 15.45
CA VAL A 74 -6.07 -1.40 14.02
C VAL A 74 -4.71 -2.05 13.81
N VAL A 75 -4.68 -3.08 12.97
CA VAL A 75 -3.46 -3.80 12.58
C VAL A 75 -3.28 -3.66 11.08
N GLU A 76 -2.21 -2.99 10.67
CA GLU A 76 -1.95 -2.72 9.26
C GLU A 76 -0.51 -3.04 8.88
N SER A 77 -0.32 -3.33 7.59
CA SER A 77 1.00 -3.36 7.00
C SER A 77 1.47 -1.94 6.73
N LEU A 78 2.70 -1.61 7.14
CA LEU A 78 3.32 -0.32 6.89
C LEU A 78 3.67 -0.17 5.41
N ALA A 79 3.24 0.94 4.81
CA ALA A 79 3.75 1.38 3.54
C ALA A 79 5.22 1.81 3.70
N LEU A 80 6.11 1.25 2.87
CA LEU A 80 7.54 1.53 2.91
C LEU A 80 7.98 2.23 1.63
N LYS A 81 8.80 3.25 1.76
CA LYS A 81 9.55 3.87 0.67
C LYS A 81 10.94 3.27 0.61
N SER A 82 11.36 2.84 -0.58
CA SER A 82 12.76 2.42 -0.82
C SER A 82 13.61 3.62 -1.23
N SER A 83 14.82 3.69 -0.68
CA SER A 83 15.84 4.69 -1.03
C SER A 83 17.15 3.99 -1.33
N VAL A 84 17.88 4.47 -2.33
CA VAL A 84 19.17 3.89 -2.74
C VAL A 84 20.26 4.35 -1.79
N ILE A 85 21.03 3.40 -1.27
CA ILE A 85 22.25 3.68 -0.51
C ILE A 85 23.39 3.76 -1.52
N LYS A 86 24.18 4.85 -1.49
CA LYS A 86 25.30 5.07 -2.41
C LYS A 86 26.62 5.19 -1.66
N ALA A 87 27.68 4.64 -2.23
CA ALA A 87 29.07 4.95 -1.89
C ALA A 87 29.68 5.73 -3.06
N GLY A 88 29.75 7.06 -2.93
CA GLY A 88 30.06 7.93 -4.06
C GLY A 88 29.01 7.80 -5.18
N PRO A 89 29.41 7.59 -6.45
CA PRO A 89 28.46 7.39 -7.55
C PRO A 89 27.85 5.98 -7.61
N ILE A 90 28.39 5.01 -6.85
CA ILE A 90 28.01 3.60 -6.96
C ILE A 90 26.87 3.27 -5.98
N PRO A 91 25.73 2.71 -6.45
CA PRO A 91 24.69 2.21 -5.56
C PRO A 91 25.15 0.90 -4.90
N ILE A 92 25.19 0.88 -3.57
CA ILE A 92 25.66 -0.28 -2.76
C ILE A 92 24.52 -1.05 -2.09
N GLY A 93 23.29 -0.53 -2.17
CA GLY A 93 22.15 -1.21 -1.59
C GLY A 93 20.89 -0.36 -1.57
N GLN A 94 19.89 -0.85 -0.84
CA GLN A 94 18.61 -0.17 -0.64
C GLN A 94 18.26 -0.11 0.84
N ARG A 95 17.65 0.99 1.25
CA ARG A 95 17.08 1.20 2.58
C ARG A 95 15.58 1.39 2.45
N LYS A 96 14.81 0.56 3.16
CA LYS A 96 13.37 0.73 3.33
C LYS A 96 13.09 1.59 4.56
N THR A 97 12.23 2.60 4.42
CA THR A 97 11.76 3.46 5.52
C THR A 97 10.24 3.61 5.45
N PRO A 98 9.49 3.59 6.57
CA PRO A 98 8.05 3.81 6.53
C PRO A 98 7.69 5.18 5.93
N VAL A 99 6.61 5.24 5.14
CA VAL A 99 6.12 6.46 4.48
C VAL A 99 5.69 7.51 5.51
N MET A 100 5.10 7.06 6.62
CA MET A 100 4.68 7.90 7.74
C MET A 100 5.84 8.41 8.62
N GLY A 101 7.09 8.12 8.27
CA GLY A 101 8.26 8.48 9.07
C GLY A 101 8.66 7.40 10.09
N LEU A 102 9.54 7.76 11.03
CA LEU A 102 9.97 6.85 12.09
C LEU A 102 8.85 6.74 13.12
N VAL A 103 8.35 5.52 13.33
CA VAL A 103 7.31 5.21 14.32
C VAL A 103 7.80 4.10 15.22
N ARG A 104 7.59 4.26 16.53
CA ARG A 104 8.03 3.35 17.59
C ARG A 104 6.85 3.01 18.50
N GLU A 105 7.03 1.94 19.27
CA GLU A 105 6.06 1.58 20.31
C GLU A 105 5.97 2.70 21.35
N GLY A 106 4.76 3.04 21.77
CA GLY A 106 4.48 4.18 22.65
C GLY A 106 4.23 5.51 21.94
N ASP A 107 4.53 5.62 20.64
CA ASP A 107 4.23 6.83 19.88
C ASP A 107 2.72 7.03 19.70
N THR A 108 2.32 8.28 19.49
CA THR A 108 0.94 8.63 19.11
C THR A 108 0.86 8.86 17.61
N VAL A 109 -0.12 8.23 16.96
CA VAL A 109 -0.40 8.39 15.53
C VAL A 109 -1.89 8.73 15.34
N THR A 110 -2.23 9.36 14.22
CA THR A 110 -3.64 9.64 13.91
C THR A 110 -4.29 8.42 13.27
N VAL A 111 -5.43 8.00 13.81
CA VAL A 111 -6.29 6.97 13.23
C VAL A 111 -7.51 7.64 12.61
N ILE A 112 -7.74 7.39 11.32
CA ILE A 112 -8.97 7.79 10.64
C ILE A 112 -9.96 6.63 10.66
N TYR A 113 -11.24 6.90 10.92
CA TYR A 113 -12.25 5.86 11.07
C TYR A 113 -13.59 6.27 10.48
N ASN A 114 -14.45 5.28 10.24
CA ASN A 114 -15.84 5.49 9.86
C ASN A 114 -16.68 5.76 11.13
N PRO A 115 -17.33 6.93 11.27
CA PRO A 115 -18.14 7.25 12.46
C PRO A 115 -19.26 6.26 12.74
N ASP A 116 -19.92 5.75 11.70
CA ASP A 116 -21.01 4.77 11.81
C ASP A 116 -20.50 3.36 12.16
N LYS A 117 -19.21 3.10 11.92
CA LYS A 117 -18.56 1.82 12.22
C LYS A 117 -17.09 2.04 12.60
N PRO A 118 -16.79 2.42 13.86
CA PRO A 118 -15.43 2.78 14.28
C PRO A 118 -14.38 1.67 14.07
N SER A 119 -14.78 0.40 14.12
CA SER A 119 -13.92 -0.75 13.78
C SER A 119 -13.37 -0.75 12.35
N LYS A 120 -13.97 0.02 11.43
CA LYS A 120 -13.39 0.31 10.12
C LYS A 120 -12.52 1.56 10.24
N SER A 121 -11.22 1.34 10.38
CA SER A 121 -10.24 2.41 10.50
C SER A 121 -8.99 2.17 9.65
N HIS A 122 -8.17 3.22 9.57
CA HIS A 122 -6.90 3.28 8.88
C HIS A 122 -5.94 4.20 9.63
N ILE A 123 -4.64 3.90 9.59
CA ILE A 123 -3.62 4.77 10.18
C ILE A 123 -3.32 5.88 9.16
N GLN A 124 -3.54 7.14 9.55
CA GLN A 124 -3.33 8.28 8.65
C GLN A 124 -1.89 8.31 8.14
N HIS A 125 -1.70 8.65 6.86
CA HIS A 125 -0.40 8.70 6.19
C HIS A 125 0.31 7.35 6.04
N ASN A 126 -0.35 6.23 6.34
CA ASN A 126 0.09 4.89 5.95
C ASN A 126 -0.35 4.54 4.50
N ASP A 127 -0.43 5.58 3.66
CA ASP A 127 -0.86 5.51 2.27
C ASP A 127 0.34 5.25 1.37
N GLY A 128 0.42 4.04 0.80
CA GLY A 128 1.46 3.74 -0.17
C GLY A 128 1.30 2.39 -0.86
N TRP A 129 2.02 2.23 -1.95
CA TRP A 129 2.11 0.98 -2.69
C TRP A 129 2.95 0.00 -1.88
N ILE A 130 2.31 -1.00 -1.29
CA ILE A 130 3.03 -2.14 -0.73
C ILE A 130 3.38 -3.02 -1.91
N ASN A 131 4.63 -2.97 -2.35
CA ASN A 131 5.15 -4.00 -3.25
C ASN A 131 5.44 -5.20 -2.37
N ASN A 132 4.59 -6.22 -2.47
CA ASN A 132 4.82 -7.53 -1.90
C ASN A 132 5.66 -8.34 -2.89
#